data_AF-A0A4Q3WEA4-F1
#
_entry.id   AF-A0A4Q3WEA4-F1
#
_cell.length_a   1.000
_cell.length_b   1.000
_cell.length_c   1.000
_cell.angle_alpha   90.00
_cell.angle_beta   90.00
_cell.angle_gamma   90.00
#
_symmetry.space_group_name_H-M   'P 1'
#
loop_
_entity.id
_entity.type
_entity.pdbx_description
1 polymer ?
#
loop_
_entity_poly.entity_id
_entity_poly.type
_entity_poly.pdbx_seq_one_letter_code
_entity_poly.pdbx_strand_id
1 'polypeptide(L)' 'MHMLLVIAGGVAMLGLFLLFSHLWGGTRPDLSLASKVFIPVWLLMAIANMWIGVAKAGYSVRDEFPILLLVFSVPA' A
#
# COMPACT_ATOMS: atom_id res chain seq x y z
N MET A 1 -14.68 -5.00 -10.19
CA MET A 1 -13.65 -5.64 -9.36
C MET A 1 -12.44 -4.70 -9.31
N HIS A 2 -12.25 -3.96 -8.22
CA HIS A 2 -11.24 -2.90 -8.11
C HIS A 2 -9.93 -3.36 -7.43
N MET A 3 -9.88 -4.58 -6.91
CA MET A 3 -8.76 -5.08 -6.08
C MET A 3 -7.40 -5.05 -6.81
N LEU A 4 -7.36 -5.45 -8.08
CA LEU A 4 -6.17 -5.39 -8.93
C LEU A 4 -5.64 -3.96 -9.10
N LEU A 5 -6.53 -2.97 -9.21
CA LEU A 5 -6.14 -1.56 -9.32
C LEU A 5 -5.54 -1.04 -8.01
N VAL A 6 -6.04 -1.51 -6.87
CA VAL A 6 -5.48 -1.16 -5.55
C VAL A 6 -4.08 -1.75 -5.40
N ILE A 7 -3.89 -3.02 -5.74
CA ILE A 7 -2.57 -3.67 -5.73
C ILE A 7 -1.60 -2.95 -6.68
N ALA A 8 -2.03 -2.64 -7.90
CA ALA A 8 -1.22 -1.87 -8.86
C ALA A 8 -0.86 -0.48 -8.32
N GLY A 9 -1.79 0.20 -7.64
CA GLY A 9 -1.53 1.45 -6.94
C GLY A 9 -0.48 1.33 -5.83
N GLY A 10 -0.50 0.23 -5.07
CA GLY A 10 0.51 -0.07 -4.05
C GLY A 10 1.89 -0.29 -4.62
N VAL A 11 2.00 -1.07 -5.70
CA VAL A 11 3.27 -1.28 -6.41
C VAL A 11 3.79 0.04 -7.00
N ALA A 12 2.92 0.87 -7.58
CA ALA A 12 3.30 2.18 -8.07
C ALA A 12 3.79 3.10 -6.93
N MET A 13 3.14 3.06 -5.77
CA MET A 13 3.55 3.84 -4.60
C MET A 13 4.91 3.36 -4.05
N LEU A 14 5.17 2.05 -4.00
CA LEU A 14 6.50 1.52 -3.66
C LEU A 14 7.56 2.05 -4.62
N GLY A 15 7.28 2.01 -5.93
CA GLY A 15 8.15 2.59 -6.96
C GLY A 15 8.44 4.07 -6.71
N LEU A 16 7.44 4.86 -6.30
CA LEU A 16 7.62 6.26 -5.95
C LEU A 16 8.54 6.43 -4.73
N PHE A 17 8.36 5.66 -3.66
CA PHE A 17 9.23 5.73 -2.48
C PHE A 17 10.70 5.42 -2.83
N LEU A 18 10.93 4.38 -3.64
CA LEU A 18 12.25 4.01 -4.11
C LEU A 18 12.84 5.09 -5.05
N LEU A 19 12.03 5.65 -5.93
CA LEU A 19 12.44 6.73 -6.84
C LEU A 19 12.81 8.00 -6.08
N PHE A 20 12.03 8.39 -5.06
CA PHE A 20 12.36 9.53 -4.20
C PHE A 20 13.66 9.30 -3.43
N SER A 21 13.88 8.10 -2.90
CA SER A 21 15.16 7.73 -2.29
C SER A 21 16.31 7.84 -3.29
N HIS A 22 16.12 7.39 -4.53
CA HIS A 22 17.14 7.49 -5.57
C HIS A 22 17.45 8.93 -6.00
N LEU A 23 16.42 9.76 -6.21
CA LEU A 23 16.56 11.12 -6.72
C LEU A 23 17.04 12.13 -5.65
N TRP A 24 16.64 11.94 -4.39
CA TRP A 24 16.97 12.85 -3.28
C TRP A 24 17.99 12.29 -2.29
N GLY A 25 18.37 11.02 -2.40
CA GLY A 25 19.32 10.36 -1.49
C GLY A 25 20.80 10.74 -1.69
N GLY A 26 21.11 11.66 -2.61
CA GLY A 26 22.46 12.15 -2.85
C GLY A 26 23.42 11.04 -3.31
N THR A 27 24.64 11.02 -2.78
CA THR A 27 25.69 10.10 -3.22
C THR A 27 25.45 8.64 -2.82
N ARG A 28 24.57 8.37 -1.85
CA ARG A 28 24.22 7.02 -1.37
C ARG A 28 22.73 6.95 -1.03
N PRO A 29 21.87 6.66 -2.01
CA PRO A 29 20.44 6.49 -1.76
C PRO A 29 20.17 5.29 -0.84
N ASP A 30 19.39 5.52 0.23
CA ASP A 30 18.99 4.48 1.18
C ASP A 30 17.62 3.91 0.79
N LEU A 31 17.65 2.87 -0.04
CA LEU A 31 16.45 2.16 -0.48
C LEU A 31 15.80 1.38 0.68
N SER A 32 16.59 0.96 1.68
CA SER A 32 16.08 0.23 2.85
C SER A 32 15.20 1.13 3.72
N LEU A 33 15.61 2.38 3.95
CA LEU A 33 14.79 3.36 4.65
C LEU A 33 13.48 3.62 3.89
N ALA A 34 13.55 3.77 2.57
CA ALA A 34 12.37 4.01 1.74
C ALA A 34 11.35 2.87 1.82
N SER A 35 11.80 1.62 1.71
CA SER A 35 10.94 0.44 1.88
C SER A 35 10.35 0.36 3.29
N LYS A 36 11.13 0.66 4.33
CA LYS A 36 10.64 0.66 5.72
C LYS A 36 9.57 1.71 5.97
N VAL A 37 9.67 2.90 5.35
CA VAL A 37 8.64 3.94 5.46
C VAL A 37 7.42 3.62 4.60
N PHE A 38 7.61 2.93 3.47
CA PHE A 38 6.50 2.47 2.63
C PHE A 38 5.55 1.55 3.39
N ILE A 39 6.04 0.59 4.18
CA ILE A 39 5.22 -0.41 4.88
C ILE A 39 4.09 0.22 5.73
N PRO A 40 4.35 1.13 6.70
CA PRO A 40 3.28 1.73 7.50
C PRO A 40 2.36 2.63 6.67
N VAL A 41 2.87 3.32 5.65
CA VAL A 41 2.03 4.14 4.76
C VAL A 41 1.09 3.25 3.94
N TRP A 42 1.58 2.14 3.42
CA TRP A 42 0.78 1.18 2.66
C TRP A 42 -0.26 0.49 3.54
N LEU A 43 0.09 0.16 4.78
CA LEU A 43 -0.85 -0.39 5.75
C LEU A 43 -2.04 0.56 5.98
N LEU A 44 -1.79 1.86 6.18
CA LEU A 44 -2.84 2.85 6.35
C LEU A 44 -3.75 2.94 5.12
N MET A 45 -3.17 2.90 3.91
CA MET A 45 -3.92 2.91 2.65
C MET A 45 -4.79 1.64 2.49
N ALA A 46 -4.26 0.47 2.84
CA ALA A 46 -5.00 -0.79 2.79
C ALA A 46 -6.17 -0.80 3.80
N ILE A 47 -5.97 -0.28 5.01
CA ILE A 47 -7.04 -0.10 6.01
C ILE A 47 -8.10 0.88 5.51
N ALA A 48 -7.69 2.02 4.93
CA ALA A 48 -8.64 2.99 4.37
C ALA A 48 -9.47 2.39 3.23
N ASN A 49 -8.86 1.57 2.36
CA ASN A 49 -9.56 0.87 1.30
C ASN A 49 -10.63 -0.10 1.85
N MET A 50 -10.30 -0.87 2.89
CA MET A 50 -11.27 -1.72 3.60
C MET A 50 -12.36 -0.89 4.29
N TRP A 51 -12.00 0.22 4.93
CA TRP A 51 -12.98 1.08 5.59
C TRP A 51 -14.02 1.62 4.59
N ILE A 52 -13.58 2.00 3.39
CA ILE A 52 -14.49 2.47 2.34
C ILE A 52 -15.43 1.35 1.88
N GLY A 53 -14.94 0.12 1.74
CA GLY A 53 -15.77 -1.01 1.35
C GLY A 53 -16.83 -1.36 2.41
N VAL A 54 -16.46 -1.37 3.68
CA VAL A 54 -17.41 -1.53 4.79
C VAL A 54 -18.40 -0.37 4.88
N ALA A 55 -17.91 0.89 4.89
CA ALA A 55 -18.74 2.06 5.16
C ALA A 55 -19.62 2.50 3.98
N LYS A 56 -19.17 2.32 2.73
CA LYS A 56 -19.92 2.72 1.53
C LYS A 56 -20.62 1.58 0.82
N ALA A 57 -20.01 0.38 0.76
CA ALA A 57 -20.60 -0.75 0.05
C ALA A 57 -21.40 -1.69 0.97
N GLY A 58 -21.32 -1.50 2.29
CA GLY A 58 -22.09 -2.26 3.28
C GLY A 58 -21.59 -3.69 3.50
N TYR A 59 -20.37 -4.00 3.08
CA TYR A 59 -19.74 -5.30 3.34
C TYR A 59 -19.38 -5.45 4.81
N SER A 60 -19.34 -6.69 5.30
CA SER A 60 -18.88 -6.97 6.65
C SER A 60 -17.36 -6.86 6.74
N VAL A 61 -16.85 -6.39 7.89
CA VAL A 61 -15.40 -6.37 8.18
C VAL A 61 -14.77 -7.75 7.98
N ARG A 62 -15.50 -8.83 8.30
CA ARG A 62 -15.02 -10.21 8.11
C ARG A 62 -14.83 -10.59 6.64
N ASP A 63 -15.64 -10.05 5.76
CA ASP A 63 -15.57 -10.35 4.32
C ASP A 63 -14.42 -9.57 3.68
N GLU A 64 -14.12 -8.37 4.17
CA GLU A 64 -13.06 -7.54 3.62
C GLU A 64 -11.69 -7.72 4.28
N PHE A 65 -11.62 -8.30 5.48
CA PHE A 65 -10.34 -8.56 6.15
C PHE A 65 -9.37 -9.44 5.35
N PRO A 66 -9.80 -10.56 4.71
CA PRO A 66 -8.94 -11.32 3.81
C PRO A 66 -8.45 -10.51 2.60
N ILE A 67 -9.29 -9.60 2.11
CA ILE A 67 -8.95 -8.71 0.98
C ILE A 67 -7.90 -7.70 1.41
N LEU A 68 -8.04 -7.12 2.62
CA LEU A 68 -7.03 -6.25 3.21
C LEU A 68 -5.68 -6.96 3.34
N LEU A 69 -5.66 -8.20 3.83
CA LEU A 69 -4.43 -8.98 3.95
C LEU A 69 -3.77 -9.17 2.57
N LEU A 70 -4.55 -9.55 1.55
CA LEU A 70 -4.02 -9.77 0.21
C LEU A 70 -3.51 -8.46 -0.43
N VAL A 71 -4.23 -7.36 -0.27
CA VAL A 71 -3.83 -6.03 -0.77
C VAL A 71 -2.58 -5.51 -0.06
N PHE A 72 -2.44 -5.80 1.24
CA PHE A 72 -1.27 -5.40 2.02
C PHE A 72 -0.05 -6.27 1.70
N SER A 73 -0.19 -7.59 1.69
CA SER A 73 0.93 -8.55 1.60
C SER A 73 1.60 -8.62 0.22
N VAL A 74 0.93 -8.22 -0.86
CA VAL A 74 1.56 -8.28 -2.20
C VAL A 74 2.59 -7.16 -2.39
N PRO A 75 2.32 -5.89 -2.01
CA PRO A 75 3.28 -4.81 -2.18
C PRO A 75 4.26 -4.62 -1.01
N ALA A 76 3.92 -5.07 0.21
CA ALA A 76 4.75 -4.93 1.42
C ALA A 76 5.79 -6.05 1.56
#